data_AF-A0A9P0MSE7-F1
#
_entry.id   AF-A0A9P0MSE7-F1
#
_cell.length_a   1.000
_cell.length_b   1.000
_cell.length_c   1.000
_cell.angle_alpha   90.00
_cell.angle_beta   90.00
_cell.angle_gamma   90.00
#
_symmetry.space_group_name_H-M   'P 1'
#
loop_
_entity.id
_entity.type
_entity.pdbx_description
1 polymer ?
#
loop_
_entity_poly.entity_id
_entity_poly.type
_entity_poly.pdbx_seq_one_letter_code
_entity_poly.pdbx_strand_id
1 'polypeptide(L)'
;MSEVNPKSLKEAEGALFLADGDTPWLLNIFSSIADSPTALEHGFLAVLYIIMYEAGFYFLDGPHNSTLSYDVRTMRCLKDPNILLKHLKMENKQYVTHFSHELMYPNILTVVTYSIITSHFYKNHMLVVNFFCPNNKNLQTISINPDNLISFEPNKGPLIADERVHFISYVKNILCSFKGTSGTEVYHHPHHILSLPLHVLQLICRNLGGKSFIKFVMSCKFLYEIFSEDETLWKKFSLNEYRCLNKSPNETWKNHYVYQAKKIQRLKDFRLPPFILHPYGFWY
;
A
#
# COMPACT_ATOMS: atom_id res chain seq x y z
N MET A 1 4.27 -6.13 -45.84
CA MET A 1 3.88 -6.19 -44.42
C MET A 1 4.81 -5.26 -43.68
N SER A 2 4.29 -4.15 -43.17
CA SER A 2 5.10 -3.12 -42.50
C SER A 2 5.53 -3.63 -41.13
N GLU A 3 6.83 -3.72 -40.89
CA GLU A 3 7.39 -4.08 -39.59
C GLU A 3 7.01 -3.00 -38.57
N VAL A 4 6.17 -3.37 -37.61
CA VAL A 4 5.83 -2.51 -36.47
C VAL A 4 7.06 -2.43 -35.60
N ASN A 5 7.75 -1.30 -35.67
CA ASN A 5 8.96 -1.01 -34.94
C ASN A 5 8.64 -0.97 -33.43
N PRO A 6 9.15 -1.88 -32.58
CA PRO A 6 8.76 -1.97 -31.17
C PRO A 6 9.19 -0.75 -30.33
N LYS A 7 9.98 0.17 -30.90
CA LYS A 7 10.31 1.46 -30.29
C LYS A 7 9.11 2.43 -30.27
N SER A 8 8.21 2.39 -31.24
CA SER A 8 7.06 3.32 -31.30
C SER A 8 5.95 3.00 -30.29
N LEU A 9 5.90 1.77 -29.77
CA LEU A 9 4.93 1.36 -28.75
C LEU A 9 5.29 1.87 -27.35
N LYS A 10 6.58 2.02 -27.02
CA LYS A 10 7.02 2.57 -25.72
C LYS A 10 6.87 4.09 -25.64
N GLU A 11 7.05 4.79 -26.75
CA GLU A 11 6.86 6.25 -26.83
C GLU A 11 5.38 6.66 -26.73
N ALA A 12 4.45 5.76 -27.08
CA ALA A 12 3.02 5.99 -26.98
C ALA A 12 2.43 5.79 -25.56
N GLU A 13 3.16 5.15 -24.63
CA GLU A 13 2.64 4.87 -23.28
C GLU A 13 2.78 6.05 -22.31
N GLY A 14 3.58 7.07 -22.66
CA GLY A 14 3.81 8.27 -21.85
C GLY A 14 4.41 8.01 -20.46
N ALA A 15 4.45 9.03 -19.60
CA ALA A 15 4.91 8.85 -18.23
C ALA A 15 3.94 7.95 -17.45
N LEU A 16 4.49 7.05 -16.64
CA LEU A 16 3.72 6.10 -15.85
C LEU A 16 3.40 6.64 -14.45
N PHE A 17 4.30 7.48 -13.93
CA PHE A 17 4.15 8.22 -12.70
C PHE A 17 3.86 9.67 -13.01
N LEU A 18 3.07 10.30 -12.14
CA LEU A 18 2.75 11.72 -12.24
C LEU A 18 4.00 12.58 -12.13
N ALA A 19 4.97 12.19 -11.28
CA ALA A 19 6.20 12.94 -11.11
C ALA A 19 7.09 12.96 -12.36
N ASP A 20 6.98 11.96 -13.24
CA ASP A 20 7.86 11.77 -14.39
C ASP A 20 7.40 12.55 -15.64
N GLY A 21 6.16 13.05 -15.64
CA GLY A 21 5.64 13.81 -16.77
C GLY A 21 4.14 13.60 -16.98
N ASP A 22 3.67 14.06 -18.14
CA ASP A 22 2.27 13.93 -18.51
C ASP A 22 1.94 12.46 -18.77
N THR A 23 0.83 12.06 -18.20
CA THR A 23 0.38 10.68 -18.15
C THR A 23 -0.83 10.54 -19.08
N PRO A 24 -0.69 10.03 -20.32
CA PRO A 24 -1.76 10.09 -21.32
C PRO A 24 -3.06 9.40 -20.90
N TRP A 25 -2.96 8.33 -20.11
CA TRP A 25 -4.16 7.65 -19.59
C TRP A 25 -4.91 8.45 -18.53
N LEU A 26 -4.26 9.40 -17.85
CA LEU A 26 -4.92 10.34 -16.93
C LEU A 26 -5.79 11.34 -17.69
N LEU A 27 -5.43 11.71 -18.93
CA LEU A 27 -6.27 12.55 -19.78
C LEU A 27 -7.63 11.90 -20.06
N ASN A 28 -7.68 10.57 -20.20
CA ASN A 28 -8.95 9.86 -20.39
C ASN A 28 -9.88 10.01 -19.16
N ILE A 29 -9.31 9.92 -17.95
CA ILE A 29 -10.06 10.15 -16.71
C ILE A 29 -10.56 11.59 -16.66
N PHE A 30 -9.70 12.56 -16.97
CA PHE A 30 -10.04 13.98 -16.98
C PHE A 30 -11.12 14.33 -18.01
N SER A 31 -11.04 13.77 -19.21
CA SER A 31 -12.06 13.94 -20.24
C SER A 31 -13.43 13.41 -19.80
N SER A 32 -13.46 12.38 -18.94
CA SER A 32 -14.69 11.79 -18.43
C SER A 32 -15.38 12.65 -17.35
N ILE A 33 -14.67 13.63 -16.78
CA ILE A 33 -15.18 14.49 -15.69
C ILE A 33 -15.28 15.97 -16.07
N ALA A 34 -14.74 16.38 -17.24
CA ALA A 34 -14.59 17.77 -17.64
C ALA A 34 -15.92 18.56 -17.66
N ASP A 35 -17.03 17.90 -18.00
CA ASP A 35 -18.35 18.52 -18.10
C ASP A 35 -19.10 18.60 -16.75
N SER A 36 -18.50 18.13 -15.65
CA SER A 36 -19.14 18.15 -14.33
C SER A 36 -19.05 19.54 -13.67
N PRO A 37 -20.09 20.00 -12.94
CA PRO A 37 -19.97 21.19 -12.10
C PRO A 37 -18.93 21.04 -10.97
N THR A 38 -18.54 19.80 -10.65
CA THR A 38 -17.48 19.46 -9.68
C THR A 38 -16.21 18.94 -10.36
N ALA A 39 -16.01 19.25 -11.66
CA ALA A 39 -14.88 18.74 -12.44
C ALA A 39 -13.55 19.02 -11.75
N LEU A 40 -13.38 20.21 -11.18
CA LEU A 40 -12.15 20.63 -10.53
C LEU A 40 -11.86 19.83 -9.26
N GLU A 41 -12.86 19.60 -8.42
CA GLU A 41 -12.75 18.74 -7.24
C GLU A 41 -12.46 17.29 -7.62
N HIS A 42 -13.16 16.77 -8.62
CA HIS A 42 -12.97 15.42 -9.13
C HIS A 42 -11.57 15.24 -9.74
N GLY A 43 -11.07 16.23 -10.47
CA GLY A 43 -9.73 16.21 -11.05
C GLY A 43 -8.65 16.20 -9.97
N PHE A 44 -8.81 17.05 -8.95
CA PHE A 44 -7.93 17.06 -7.78
C PHE A 44 -7.92 15.72 -7.05
N LEU A 45 -9.10 15.16 -6.77
CA LEU A 45 -9.23 13.88 -6.07
C LEU A 45 -8.66 12.71 -6.89
N ALA A 46 -8.88 12.69 -8.21
CA ALA A 46 -8.29 11.69 -9.09
C ALA A 46 -6.76 11.71 -9.02
N VAL A 47 -6.15 12.90 -9.10
CA VAL A 47 -4.71 13.08 -8.92
C VAL A 47 -4.26 12.61 -7.54
N LEU A 48 -4.95 13.04 -6.48
CA LEU A 48 -4.62 12.66 -5.11
C LEU A 48 -4.62 11.13 -4.95
N TYR A 49 -5.66 10.44 -5.43
CA TYR A 49 -5.75 8.98 -5.34
C TYR A 49 -4.64 8.29 -6.10
N ILE A 50 -4.24 8.79 -7.27
CA ILE A 50 -3.08 8.25 -7.99
C ILE A 50 -1.81 8.40 -7.15
N ILE A 51 -1.59 9.57 -6.52
CA ILE A 51 -0.45 9.77 -5.60
C ILE A 51 -0.51 8.78 -4.42
N MET A 52 -1.71 8.47 -3.89
CA MET A 52 -1.90 7.44 -2.86
C MET A 52 -1.40 6.08 -3.35
N TYR A 53 -1.77 5.68 -4.57
CA TYR A 53 -1.31 4.43 -5.19
C TYR A 53 0.20 4.41 -5.48
N GLU A 54 0.77 5.52 -5.94
CA GLU A 54 2.23 5.66 -6.07
C GLU A 54 2.96 5.63 -4.73
N ALA A 55 2.24 5.86 -3.64
CA ALA A 55 2.73 5.74 -2.27
C ALA A 55 2.32 4.41 -1.62
N GLY A 56 1.84 3.41 -2.35
CA GLY A 56 1.61 2.05 -1.83
C GLY A 56 0.23 1.87 -1.20
N PHE A 57 -0.57 2.92 -1.11
CA PHE A 57 -1.93 2.85 -0.60
C PHE A 57 -2.88 2.37 -1.68
N TYR A 58 -3.91 1.62 -1.32
CA TYR A 58 -4.92 1.13 -2.26
C TYR A 58 -6.31 1.21 -1.64
N PHE A 59 -7.35 1.32 -2.47
CA PHE A 59 -8.74 1.32 -1.97
C PHE A 59 -9.07 -0.01 -1.31
N LEU A 60 -9.87 -0.01 -0.25
CA LEU A 60 -10.29 -1.26 0.42
C LEU A 60 -10.97 -2.26 -0.50
N ASP A 61 -11.73 -1.77 -1.48
CA ASP A 61 -12.46 -2.54 -2.50
C ASP A 61 -11.83 -2.41 -3.90
N GLY A 62 -10.58 -1.93 -3.98
CA GLY A 62 -9.85 -1.74 -5.23
C GLY A 62 -8.78 -2.81 -5.48
N PRO A 63 -8.02 -2.67 -6.58
CA PRO A 63 -6.90 -3.55 -6.87
C PRO A 63 -5.81 -3.38 -5.80
N HIS A 64 -5.50 -4.49 -5.14
CA HIS A 64 -4.56 -4.54 -4.03
C HIS A 64 -3.13 -4.19 -4.48
N ASN A 65 -2.52 -3.20 -3.83
CA ASN A 65 -1.10 -2.88 -4.05
C ASN A 65 -0.24 -3.72 -3.10
N SER A 66 0.40 -4.76 -3.64
CA SER A 66 1.23 -5.69 -2.86
C SER A 66 2.65 -5.17 -2.54
N THR A 67 2.96 -3.91 -2.86
CA THR A 67 4.28 -3.32 -2.63
C THR A 67 4.19 -2.09 -1.74
N LEU A 68 5.32 -1.74 -1.12
CA LEU A 68 5.41 -0.63 -0.16
C LEU A 68 5.31 0.77 -0.79
N SER A 69 5.41 0.84 -2.11
CA SER A 69 5.48 2.09 -2.86
C SER A 69 4.60 2.00 -4.09
N TYR A 70 4.87 1.09 -5.00
CA TYR A 70 4.24 1.12 -6.31
C TYR A 70 4.26 -0.25 -6.98
N ASP A 71 3.11 -0.65 -7.55
CA ASP A 71 2.99 -1.80 -8.43
C ASP A 71 2.51 -1.33 -9.82
N VAL A 72 3.38 -1.53 -10.81
CA VAL A 72 3.12 -1.26 -12.23
C VAL A 72 1.83 -1.90 -12.71
N ARG A 73 1.53 -3.13 -12.26
CA ARG A 73 0.35 -3.87 -12.71
C ARG A 73 -0.91 -3.22 -12.16
N THR A 74 -0.92 -2.92 -10.87
CA THR A 74 -2.00 -2.19 -10.21
C THR A 74 -2.25 -0.82 -10.85
N MET A 75 -1.19 -0.07 -11.15
CA MET A 75 -1.31 1.25 -11.80
C MET A 75 -1.81 1.16 -13.24
N ARG A 76 -1.50 0.08 -13.96
CA ARG A 76 -2.11 -0.21 -15.25
C ARG A 76 -3.60 -0.55 -15.14
N CYS A 77 -4.06 -1.13 -14.03
CA CYS A 77 -5.49 -1.33 -13.79
C CYS A 77 -6.22 0.00 -13.55
N LEU A 78 -5.58 0.98 -12.91
CA LEU A 78 -6.15 2.33 -12.74
C LEU A 78 -6.38 3.10 -14.04
N LYS A 79 -5.87 2.59 -15.18
CA LYS A 79 -6.24 3.11 -16.51
C LYS A 79 -7.73 2.97 -16.80
N ASP A 80 -8.44 2.03 -16.14
CA ASP A 80 -9.89 1.97 -16.20
C ASP A 80 -10.49 3.10 -15.34
N PRO A 81 -11.09 4.14 -15.96
CA PRO A 81 -11.64 5.27 -15.23
C PRO A 81 -12.69 4.84 -14.22
N ASN A 82 -13.42 3.74 -14.45
CA ASN A 82 -14.47 3.28 -13.54
C ASN A 82 -13.97 2.97 -12.13
N ILE A 83 -12.71 2.52 -11.99
CA ILE A 83 -12.13 2.22 -10.68
C ILE A 83 -12.03 3.49 -9.85
N LEU A 84 -11.46 4.56 -10.41
CA LEU A 84 -11.30 5.84 -9.70
C LEU A 84 -12.63 6.57 -9.55
N LEU A 85 -13.43 6.64 -10.63
CA LEU A 85 -14.69 7.38 -10.66
C LEU A 85 -15.71 6.81 -9.67
N LYS A 86 -15.69 5.51 -9.37
CA LYS A 86 -16.56 4.90 -8.34
C LYS A 86 -16.37 5.55 -6.97
N HIS A 87 -15.16 6.01 -6.66
CA HIS A 87 -14.81 6.64 -5.39
C HIS A 87 -15.01 8.17 -5.38
N LEU A 88 -15.29 8.78 -6.54
CA LEU A 88 -15.61 10.21 -6.66
C LEU A 88 -17.09 10.45 -6.46
N LYS A 89 -17.62 10.04 -5.30
CA LYS A 89 -19.01 10.29 -4.91
C LYS A 89 -19.04 11.16 -3.67
N MET A 90 -19.78 12.26 -3.76
CA MET A 90 -19.99 13.16 -2.64
C MET A 90 -21.15 12.66 -1.78
N GLU A 91 -20.91 12.49 -0.49
CA GLU A 91 -21.89 12.14 0.52
C GLU A 91 -21.89 13.21 1.60
N ASN A 92 -23.05 13.78 1.96
CA ASN A 92 -23.13 14.82 3.00
C ASN A 92 -22.17 16.01 2.81
N LYS A 93 -21.99 16.47 1.57
CA LYS A 93 -21.07 17.58 1.19
C LYS A 93 -19.57 17.29 1.37
N GLN A 94 -19.20 16.02 1.52
CA GLN A 94 -17.81 15.59 1.64
C GLN A 94 -17.57 14.36 0.76
N TYR A 95 -16.32 14.15 0.37
CA TYR A 95 -15.84 12.93 -0.25
C TYR A 95 -15.13 12.13 0.82
N VAL A 96 -15.55 10.89 1.05
CA VAL A 96 -14.95 10.01 2.05
C VAL A 96 -14.41 8.79 1.34
N THR A 97 -13.13 8.50 1.54
CA THR A 97 -12.47 7.38 0.89
C THR A 97 -11.56 6.66 1.85
N HIS A 98 -11.53 5.34 1.76
CA HIS A 98 -10.80 4.49 2.68
C HIS A 98 -9.70 3.75 1.94
N PHE A 99 -8.50 3.85 2.49
CA PHE A 99 -7.30 3.24 1.94
C PHE A 99 -6.68 2.27 2.93
N SER A 100 -6.18 1.17 2.40
CA SER A 100 -5.31 0.23 3.09
C SER A 100 -3.87 0.40 2.59
N HIS A 101 -2.93 -0.11 3.37
CA HIS A 101 -1.52 -0.22 3.02
C HIS A 101 -0.95 -1.43 3.75
N GLU A 102 -0.04 -2.17 3.11
CA GLU A 102 0.57 -3.39 3.66
C GLU A 102 1.17 -3.19 5.06
N LEU A 103 1.94 -2.11 5.25
CA LEU A 103 2.53 -1.75 6.55
C LEU A 103 1.54 -1.20 7.60
N MET A 104 0.31 -0.90 7.21
CA MET A 104 -0.69 -0.35 8.12
C MET A 104 -1.68 -1.40 8.62
N TYR A 105 -1.70 -2.61 8.07
CA TYR A 105 -2.67 -3.63 8.46
C TYR A 105 -2.69 -3.90 9.99
N PRO A 106 -3.87 -3.96 10.64
CA PRO A 106 -5.23 -3.86 10.09
C PRO A 106 -5.80 -2.42 10.05
N ASN A 107 -4.96 -1.40 10.23
CA ASN A 107 -5.38 0.01 10.23
C ASN A 107 -5.73 0.51 8.83
N ILE A 108 -6.75 1.35 8.79
CA ILE A 108 -7.28 1.96 7.57
C ILE A 108 -7.03 3.46 7.63
N LEU A 109 -6.48 4.01 6.54
CA LEU A 109 -6.37 5.44 6.35
C LEU A 109 -7.68 5.97 5.75
N THR A 110 -8.36 6.83 6.49
CA THR A 110 -9.56 7.53 6.03
C THR A 110 -9.16 8.89 5.48
N VAL A 111 -9.55 9.18 4.25
CA VAL A 111 -9.35 10.47 3.60
C VAL A 111 -10.71 11.13 3.46
N VAL A 112 -10.86 12.30 4.08
CA VAL A 112 -12.09 13.10 4.02
C VAL A 112 -11.77 14.42 3.34
N THR A 113 -12.43 14.70 2.23
CA THR A 113 -12.26 15.95 1.49
C THR A 113 -13.56 16.73 1.45
N TYR A 114 -13.51 18.03 1.68
CA TYR A 114 -14.67 18.91 1.53
C TYR A 114 -14.24 20.25 0.94
N SER A 115 -15.18 20.88 0.24
CA SER A 115 -14.98 22.18 -0.38
C SER A 115 -15.45 23.29 0.56
N ILE A 116 -14.62 24.32 0.69
CA ILE A 116 -14.96 25.59 1.33
C ILE A 116 -14.99 26.64 0.21
N ILE A 117 -16.20 27.15 -0.04
CA ILE A 117 -16.42 28.25 -0.99
C ILE A 117 -16.78 29.48 -0.16
N THR A 118 -15.88 30.44 -0.06
CA THR A 118 -16.16 31.70 0.65
C THR A 118 -16.78 32.72 -0.30
N SER A 119 -17.91 33.29 0.10
CA SER A 119 -18.71 34.20 -0.72
C SER A 119 -18.48 35.67 -0.33
N HIS A 120 -17.26 36.19 -0.47
CA HIS A 120 -17.06 37.63 -0.40
C HIS A 120 -15.89 38.04 -1.33
N PHE A 121 -16.27 38.50 -2.52
CA PHE A 121 -15.44 39.21 -3.51
C PHE A 121 -14.31 38.45 -4.21
N TYR A 122 -13.78 37.39 -3.61
CA TYR A 122 -12.84 36.47 -4.26
C TYR A 122 -13.47 35.08 -4.20
N LYS A 123 -13.72 34.45 -5.36
CA LYS A 123 -14.08 33.03 -5.42
C LYS A 123 -12.86 32.21 -5.01
N ASN A 124 -12.55 32.20 -3.72
CA ASN A 124 -11.53 31.33 -3.17
C ASN A 124 -12.18 29.97 -2.94
N HIS A 125 -12.13 29.14 -3.97
CA HIS A 125 -12.44 27.74 -3.86
C HIS A 125 -11.28 27.03 -3.17
N MET A 126 -11.49 26.56 -1.95
CA MET A 126 -10.50 25.83 -1.19
C MET A 126 -10.99 24.41 -0.95
N LEU A 127 -10.15 23.43 -1.25
CA LEU A 127 -10.33 22.05 -0.82
C LEU A 127 -9.55 21.80 0.45
N VAL A 128 -10.24 21.26 1.45
CA VAL A 128 -9.60 20.76 2.67
C VAL A 128 -9.63 19.23 2.61
N VAL A 129 -8.45 18.62 2.75
CA VAL A 129 -8.24 17.18 2.74
C VAL A 129 -7.69 16.76 4.10
N ASN A 130 -8.46 15.98 4.82
CA ASN A 130 -8.06 15.39 6.09
C ASN A 130 -7.68 13.93 5.89
N PHE A 131 -6.45 13.59 6.25
CA PHE A 131 -5.95 12.23 6.35
C PHE A 131 -6.01 11.81 7.81
N PHE A 132 -6.74 10.75 8.11
CA PHE A 132 -6.98 10.30 9.47
C PHE A 132 -6.86 8.79 9.60
N CYS A 133 -6.09 8.33 10.57
CA CYS A 133 -6.03 6.92 10.96
C CYS A 133 -6.59 6.79 12.39
N PRO A 134 -7.81 6.22 12.58
CA PRO A 134 -8.48 6.16 13.87
C PRO A 134 -7.62 5.52 14.98
N ASN A 135 -6.91 4.47 14.62
CA ASN A 135 -6.12 3.69 15.58
C ASN A 135 -4.83 4.40 16.00
N ASN A 136 -4.30 5.29 15.15
CA ASN A 136 -3.06 6.03 15.43
C ASN A 136 -3.31 7.45 15.96
N LYS A 137 -4.59 7.90 16.01
CA LYS A 137 -4.99 9.29 16.34
C LYS A 137 -4.19 10.37 15.59
N ASN A 138 -3.60 10.00 14.45
CA ASN A 138 -2.84 10.91 13.60
C ASN A 138 -3.82 11.55 12.62
N LEU A 139 -3.84 12.88 12.61
CA LEU A 139 -4.62 13.70 11.69
C LEU A 139 -3.64 14.63 10.98
N GLN A 140 -3.61 14.56 9.67
CA GLN A 140 -2.87 15.48 8.82
C GLN A 140 -3.86 16.17 7.89
N THR A 141 -3.69 17.47 7.67
CA THR A 141 -4.62 18.27 6.88
C THR A 141 -3.87 19.03 5.79
N ILE A 142 -4.41 18.99 4.58
CA ILE A 142 -3.99 19.81 3.45
C ILE A 142 -5.13 20.78 3.14
N SER A 143 -4.80 22.05 2.96
CA SER A 143 -5.72 23.06 2.44
C SER A 143 -5.13 23.65 1.17
N ILE A 144 -5.84 23.52 0.05
CA ILE A 144 -5.33 23.93 -1.25
C ILE A 144 -6.42 24.52 -2.13
N ASN A 145 -6.06 25.51 -2.95
CA ASN A 145 -6.91 25.91 -4.06
C ASN A 145 -6.63 24.96 -5.23
N PRO A 146 -7.62 24.14 -5.65
CA PRO A 146 -7.40 23.20 -6.74
C PRO A 146 -7.10 23.88 -8.09
N ASP A 147 -7.47 25.15 -8.29
CA ASP A 147 -7.11 25.93 -9.50
C ASP A 147 -5.59 26.13 -9.64
N ASN A 148 -4.83 26.09 -8.53
CA ASN A 148 -3.38 26.23 -8.55
C ASN A 148 -2.67 24.94 -9.00
N LEU A 149 -3.37 23.81 -9.01
CA LEU A 149 -2.78 22.50 -9.31
C LEU A 149 -3.36 21.85 -10.56
N ILE A 150 -4.66 22.00 -10.80
CA ILE A 150 -5.40 21.23 -11.79
C ILE A 150 -5.71 22.12 -12.99
N SER A 151 -5.40 21.62 -14.19
CA SER A 151 -5.76 22.28 -15.44
C SER A 151 -6.51 21.30 -16.36
N PHE A 152 -7.58 21.79 -16.97
CA PHE A 152 -8.33 21.08 -18.02
C PHE A 152 -8.02 21.63 -19.41
N GLU A 153 -7.02 22.51 -19.55
CA GLU A 153 -6.67 23.05 -20.86
C GLU A 153 -6.08 21.95 -21.75
N PRO A 154 -6.48 21.84 -23.03
CA PRO A 154 -6.10 20.71 -23.91
C PRO A 154 -4.59 20.59 -24.19
N ASN A 155 -3.79 21.61 -23.87
CA ASN A 155 -2.33 21.63 -24.04
C ASN A 155 -1.57 21.69 -22.71
N LYS A 156 -2.26 21.71 -21.58
CA LYS A 156 -1.65 21.61 -20.25
C LYS A 156 -2.04 20.24 -19.69
N GLY A 157 -1.06 19.48 -19.22
CA GLY A 157 -1.34 18.23 -18.54
C GLY A 157 -2.31 18.41 -17.36
N PRO A 158 -2.87 17.31 -16.82
CA PRO A 158 -3.85 17.34 -15.72
C PRO A 158 -3.34 18.02 -14.44
N LEU A 159 -2.01 18.15 -14.33
CA LEU A 159 -1.29 18.89 -13.29
C LEU A 159 -0.48 20.04 -13.90
N ILE A 160 -0.59 21.24 -13.32
CA ILE A 160 0.26 22.39 -13.66
C ILE A 160 1.72 22.01 -13.41
N ALA A 161 2.55 22.13 -14.45
CA ALA A 161 3.91 21.58 -14.47
C ALA A 161 4.79 22.13 -13.33
N ASP A 162 4.68 23.42 -13.03
CA ASP A 162 5.54 24.11 -12.05
C ASP A 162 5.26 23.68 -10.59
N GLU A 163 4.04 23.24 -10.27
CA GLU A 163 3.65 22.87 -8.89
C GLU A 163 3.65 21.35 -8.64
N ARG A 164 3.72 20.56 -9.72
CA ARG A 164 3.58 19.09 -9.72
C ARG A 164 4.50 18.37 -8.74
N VAL A 165 5.82 18.57 -8.87
CA VAL A 165 6.82 17.83 -8.09
C VAL A 165 6.71 18.18 -6.60
N HIS A 166 6.49 19.45 -6.30
CA HIS A 166 6.33 19.93 -4.93
C HIS A 166 5.08 19.35 -4.27
N PHE A 167 3.93 19.39 -4.97
CA PHE A 167 2.69 18.84 -4.46
C PHE A 167 2.78 17.32 -4.22
N ILE A 168 3.29 16.56 -5.20
CA ILE A 168 3.45 15.11 -5.07
C ILE A 168 4.38 14.77 -3.89
N SER A 169 5.51 15.47 -3.76
CA SER A 169 6.43 15.28 -2.64
C SER A 169 5.77 15.59 -1.30
N TYR A 170 5.03 16.70 -1.21
CA TYR A 170 4.32 17.11 -0.01
C TYR A 170 3.29 16.06 0.45
N VAL A 171 2.45 15.57 -0.47
CA VAL A 171 1.49 14.51 -0.19
C VAL A 171 2.20 13.21 0.23
N LYS A 172 3.24 12.79 -0.50
CA LYS A 172 4.01 11.58 -0.16
C LYS A 172 4.64 11.66 1.23
N ASN A 173 5.14 12.83 1.63
CA ASN A 173 5.67 13.05 2.98
C ASN A 173 4.60 12.89 4.07
N ILE A 174 3.40 13.45 3.85
CA ILE A 174 2.25 13.24 4.75
C ILE A 174 1.93 11.75 4.87
N LEU A 175 1.84 11.04 3.74
CA LEU A 175 1.54 9.61 3.71
C LEU A 175 2.62 8.76 4.41
N CYS A 176 3.88 9.13 4.27
CA CYS A 176 4.99 8.50 5.00
C CYS A 176 4.81 8.58 6.52
N SER A 177 4.22 9.66 7.06
CA SER A 177 3.96 9.76 8.51
C SER A 177 2.94 8.72 9.01
N PHE A 178 1.99 8.29 8.17
CA PHE A 178 1.02 7.25 8.49
C PHE A 178 1.63 5.85 8.43
N LYS A 179 2.57 5.64 7.51
CA LYS A 179 3.42 4.44 7.50
C LYS A 179 4.37 4.42 8.71
N GLY A 180 4.86 5.59 9.12
CA GLY A 180 5.79 5.84 10.23
C GLY A 180 5.25 5.50 11.61
N THR A 181 3.98 5.85 11.86
CA THR A 181 3.38 5.80 13.21
C THR A 181 2.87 4.42 13.63
N SER A 182 2.72 3.48 12.70
CA SER A 182 2.28 2.09 13.00
C SER A 182 3.43 1.14 13.34
N GLY A 183 4.69 1.62 13.32
CA GLY A 183 5.86 0.75 13.38
C GLY A 183 7.20 1.48 13.50
N THR A 184 7.28 2.54 14.31
CA THR A 184 8.56 3.00 14.88
C THR A 184 9.21 1.78 15.56
N GLU A 185 10.31 1.16 15.14
CA GLU A 185 11.48 1.61 14.38
C GLU A 185 11.98 0.52 13.40
N VAL A 186 11.19 -0.53 13.17
CA VAL A 186 11.66 -1.77 12.53
C VAL A 186 11.40 -1.76 11.02
N TYR A 187 10.33 -1.14 10.55
CA TYR A 187 9.83 -1.30 9.17
C TYR A 187 10.35 -0.25 8.17
N HIS A 188 10.97 0.83 8.66
CA HIS A 188 11.44 1.94 7.83
C HIS A 188 12.92 1.86 7.46
N HIS A 189 13.64 0.85 7.93
CA HIS A 189 14.95 0.57 7.35
C HIS A 189 14.74 -0.12 6.00
N PRO A 190 15.21 0.46 4.87
CA PRO A 190 15.20 -0.21 3.56
C PRO A 190 16.04 -1.50 3.52
N HIS A 191 16.73 -1.80 4.62
CA HIS A 191 17.48 -3.03 4.86
C HIS A 191 16.79 -3.99 5.83
N HIS A 192 15.60 -3.65 6.36
CA HIS A 192 14.90 -4.52 7.27
C HIS A 192 14.18 -5.64 6.53
N ILE A 193 14.37 -6.87 6.99
CA ILE A 193 13.84 -8.08 6.34
C ILE A 193 12.32 -8.03 6.10
N LEU A 194 11.57 -7.37 6.99
CA LEU A 194 10.11 -7.24 6.88
C LEU A 194 9.64 -6.29 5.77
N SER A 195 10.53 -5.49 5.19
CA SER A 195 10.22 -4.64 4.05
C SER A 195 10.27 -5.39 2.70
N LEU A 196 10.74 -6.64 2.72
CA LEU A 196 10.84 -7.46 1.51
C LEU A 196 9.45 -7.93 1.05
N PRO A 197 9.22 -8.04 -0.28
CA PRO A 197 7.99 -8.61 -0.80
C PRO A 197 7.71 -10.01 -0.22
N LEU A 198 6.43 -10.35 -0.06
CA LEU A 198 6.04 -11.60 0.61
C LEU A 198 6.67 -12.86 -0.01
N HIS A 199 6.77 -12.92 -1.34
CA HIS A 199 7.40 -14.05 -2.04
C HIS A 199 8.90 -14.18 -1.71
N VAL A 200 9.61 -13.06 -1.48
CA VAL A 200 11.01 -13.05 -1.05
C VAL A 200 11.12 -13.49 0.40
N LEU A 201 10.23 -13.00 1.28
CA LEU A 201 10.13 -13.47 2.66
C LEU A 201 9.89 -14.99 2.72
N GLN A 202 9.00 -15.52 1.87
CA GLN A 202 8.73 -16.95 1.80
C GLN A 202 9.96 -17.74 1.32
N LEU A 203 10.75 -17.20 0.39
CA LEU A 203 12.03 -17.79 -0.03
C LEU A 203 13.05 -17.81 1.10
N ILE A 204 13.14 -16.73 1.89
CA ILE A 204 14.00 -16.67 3.06
C ILE A 204 13.55 -17.73 4.07
N CYS A 205 12.26 -17.76 4.40
CA CYS A 205 11.66 -18.76 5.28
C CYS A 205 12.03 -20.17 4.82
N ARG A 206 11.85 -20.50 3.53
CA ARG A 206 12.23 -21.81 2.98
C ARG A 206 13.67 -22.21 3.29
N ASN A 207 14.60 -21.26 3.37
CA ASN A 207 16.02 -21.54 3.58
C ASN A 207 16.45 -21.53 5.06
N LEU A 208 15.55 -21.16 5.98
CA LEU A 208 15.82 -21.25 7.41
C LEU A 208 15.83 -22.71 7.91
N GLY A 209 16.51 -22.99 9.01
CA GLY A 209 16.27 -24.21 9.79
C GLY A 209 14.95 -24.12 10.55
N GLY A 210 14.29 -25.24 10.86
CA GLY A 210 12.97 -25.26 11.51
C GLY A 210 12.90 -24.44 12.82
N LYS A 211 13.93 -24.54 13.68
CA LYS A 211 14.03 -23.71 14.90
C LYS A 211 14.17 -22.21 14.60
N SER A 212 14.97 -21.85 13.60
CA SER A 212 15.16 -20.46 13.18
C SER A 212 13.91 -19.88 12.53
N PHE A 213 13.18 -20.70 11.75
CA PHE A 213 11.89 -20.34 11.19
C PHE A 213 10.86 -20.03 12.28
N ILE A 214 10.73 -20.89 13.30
CA ILE A 214 9.81 -20.64 14.43
C ILE A 214 10.17 -19.34 15.13
N LYS A 215 11.46 -19.11 15.45
CA LYS A 215 11.92 -17.86 16.07
C LYS A 215 11.60 -16.64 15.19
N PHE A 216 11.82 -16.76 13.89
CA PHE A 216 11.56 -15.70 12.92
C PHE A 216 10.06 -15.37 12.83
N VAL A 217 9.21 -16.38 12.64
CA VAL A 217 7.75 -16.20 12.54
C VAL A 217 7.13 -15.70 13.85
N MET A 218 7.68 -16.09 15.00
CA MET A 218 7.25 -15.59 16.31
C MET A 218 7.81 -14.21 16.66
N SER A 219 8.75 -13.66 15.88
CA SER A 219 9.37 -12.37 16.19
C SER A 219 8.43 -11.18 16.01
N CYS A 220 7.40 -11.31 15.14
CA CYS A 220 6.36 -10.30 15.01
C CYS A 220 5.02 -10.90 14.58
N LYS A 221 3.93 -10.21 14.94
CA LYS A 221 2.55 -10.64 14.66
C LYS A 221 2.27 -10.80 13.16
N PHE A 222 2.80 -9.90 12.32
CA PHE A 222 2.64 -9.95 10.86
C PHE A 222 3.18 -11.26 10.26
N LEU A 223 4.43 -11.61 10.55
CA LEU A 223 5.01 -12.87 10.07
C LEU A 223 4.26 -14.07 10.60
N TYR A 224 3.83 -14.01 11.87
CA TYR A 224 3.06 -15.06 12.49
C TYR A 224 1.77 -15.35 11.75
N GLU A 225 0.95 -14.33 11.52
CA GLU A 225 -0.34 -14.48 10.85
C GLU A 225 -0.19 -15.00 9.42
N ILE A 226 0.86 -14.57 8.70
CA ILE A 226 1.06 -14.97 7.31
C ILE A 226 1.65 -16.38 7.17
N PHE A 227 2.65 -16.74 7.97
CA PHE A 227 3.41 -17.99 7.78
C PHE A 227 3.02 -19.11 8.74
N SER A 228 2.24 -18.84 9.79
CA SER A 228 1.82 -19.90 10.73
C SER A 228 0.94 -20.96 10.08
N GLU A 229 0.25 -20.63 8.99
CA GLU A 229 -0.66 -21.52 8.27
C GLU A 229 -0.10 -22.00 6.91
N ASP A 230 1.14 -21.63 6.55
CA ASP A 230 1.76 -22.08 5.30
C ASP A 230 2.18 -23.56 5.39
N GLU A 231 1.28 -24.45 4.97
CA GLU A 231 1.48 -25.89 5.00
C GLU A 231 2.72 -26.35 4.22
N THR A 232 3.11 -25.61 3.18
CA THR A 232 4.25 -25.99 2.32
C THR A 232 5.58 -25.81 3.05
N LEU A 233 5.71 -24.72 3.82
CA LEU A 233 6.86 -24.44 4.66
C LEU A 233 6.95 -25.46 5.80
N TRP A 234 5.85 -25.67 6.51
CA TRP A 234 5.79 -26.61 7.62
C TRP A 234 6.10 -28.05 7.18
N LYS A 235 5.63 -28.46 5.99
CA LYS A 235 5.93 -29.76 5.41
C LYS A 235 7.41 -29.91 5.14
N LYS A 236 8.05 -28.88 4.57
CA LYS A 236 9.50 -28.87 4.32
C LYS A 236 10.30 -29.04 5.61
N PHE A 237 10.00 -28.26 6.65
CA PHE A 237 10.74 -28.37 7.92
C PHE A 237 10.50 -29.70 8.62
N SER A 238 9.26 -30.19 8.60
CA SER A 238 8.92 -31.49 9.17
C SER A 238 9.66 -32.62 8.47
N LEU A 239 9.77 -32.58 7.14
CA LEU A 239 10.57 -33.54 6.36
C LEU A 239 12.06 -33.46 6.68
N ASN A 240 12.61 -32.24 6.82
CA ASN A 240 14.03 -32.05 7.12
C ASN A 240 14.38 -32.54 8.54
N GLU A 241 13.59 -32.20 9.55
CA GLU A 241 13.77 -32.72 10.91
C GLU A 241 13.57 -34.24 10.96
N TYR A 242 12.53 -34.75 10.29
CA TYR A 242 12.25 -36.19 10.23
C TYR A 242 13.39 -37.00 9.60
N ARG A 243 14.14 -36.43 8.64
CA ARG A 243 15.32 -37.09 8.06
C ARG A 243 16.48 -37.23 9.05
N CYS A 244 16.54 -36.38 10.07
CA CYS A 244 17.63 -36.31 11.04
C CYS A 244 17.34 -37.02 12.38
N LEU A 245 16.16 -37.64 12.55
CA LEU A 245 15.77 -38.34 13.77
C LEU A 245 16.07 -39.85 13.69
N ASN A 246 16.45 -40.44 14.83
CA ASN A 246 16.40 -41.89 15.02
C ASN A 246 14.93 -42.30 15.19
N LYS A 247 14.42 -43.09 14.25
CA LYS A 247 12.98 -43.34 14.08
C LYS A 247 12.51 -44.59 14.80
N SER A 248 11.28 -44.55 15.28
CA SER A 248 10.48 -45.77 15.48
C SER A 248 9.93 -46.24 14.12
N PRO A 249 9.76 -47.55 13.87
CA PRO A 249 9.46 -48.09 12.52
C PRO A 249 8.17 -47.58 11.86
N ASN A 250 7.22 -47.05 12.65
CA ASN A 250 5.87 -46.72 12.20
C ASN A 250 5.57 -45.21 12.16
N GLU A 251 6.55 -44.37 12.50
CA GLU A 251 6.34 -42.93 12.51
C GLU A 251 6.52 -42.36 11.11
N THR A 252 5.51 -41.65 10.58
CA THR A 252 5.61 -41.01 9.26
C THR A 252 5.91 -39.52 9.41
N TRP A 253 6.48 -38.89 8.38
CA TRP A 253 6.69 -37.44 8.35
C TRP A 253 5.39 -36.65 8.55
N LYS A 254 4.24 -37.21 8.18
CA LYS A 254 2.91 -36.61 8.40
C LYS A 254 2.57 -36.56 9.89
N ASN A 255 2.91 -37.60 10.65
CA ASN A 255 2.69 -37.62 12.10
C ASN A 255 3.58 -36.59 12.80
N HIS A 256 4.84 -36.43 12.35
CA HIS A 256 5.74 -35.39 12.85
C HIS A 256 5.23 -33.98 12.52
N TYR A 257 4.73 -33.76 11.31
CA TYR A 257 4.10 -32.50 10.90
C TYR A 257 2.89 -32.14 11.79
N VAL A 258 1.97 -33.08 12.00
CA VAL A 258 0.79 -32.89 12.86
C VAL A 258 1.22 -32.63 14.31
N TYR A 259 2.27 -33.29 14.80
CA TYR A 259 2.83 -33.03 16.12
C TYR A 259 3.38 -31.61 16.25
N GLN A 260 4.16 -31.14 15.26
CA GLN A 260 4.69 -29.77 15.27
C GLN A 260 3.57 -28.71 15.18
N ALA A 261 2.57 -28.94 14.32
CA ALA A 261 1.40 -28.07 14.24
C ALA A 261 0.62 -27.99 15.56
N LYS A 262 0.38 -29.13 16.22
CA LYS A 262 -0.28 -29.19 17.54
C LYS A 262 0.57 -28.55 18.65
N LYS A 263 1.89 -28.67 18.59
CA LYS A 263 2.80 -28.00 19.54
C LYS A 263 2.69 -26.47 19.42
N ILE A 264 2.56 -25.95 18.19
CA ILE A 264 2.33 -24.51 17.95
C ILE A 264 0.94 -24.09 18.42
N GLN A 265 -0.08 -24.92 18.21
CA GLN A 265 -1.42 -24.62 18.72
C GLN A 265 -1.44 -24.54 20.25
N ARG A 266 -0.72 -25.42 20.94
CA ARG A 266 -0.49 -25.30 22.39
C ARG A 266 0.31 -24.05 22.78
N LEU A 267 1.19 -23.57 21.91
CA LEU A 267 1.88 -22.28 22.06
C LEU A 267 0.99 -21.07 21.72
N LYS A 268 -0.12 -21.24 20.99
CA LYS A 268 -1.18 -20.21 20.84
C LYS A 268 -1.96 -20.08 22.15
N ASP A 269 -2.23 -21.20 22.82
CA ASP A 269 -2.95 -21.26 24.10
C ASP A 269 -2.09 -20.74 25.27
N PHE A 270 -0.77 -20.96 25.21
CA PHE A 270 0.20 -20.22 26.01
C PHE A 270 0.25 -18.78 25.51
N ARG A 271 -0.46 -17.88 26.18
CA ARG A 271 -0.40 -16.43 25.96
C ARG A 271 1.00 -16.02 25.50
N LEU A 272 1.09 -15.50 24.27
CA LEU A 272 2.29 -14.85 23.75
C LEU A 272 2.86 -13.99 24.88
N PRO A 273 4.14 -14.13 25.27
CA PRO A 273 4.74 -13.19 26.21
C PRO A 273 4.52 -11.79 25.62
N PRO A 274 4.21 -10.78 26.45
CA PRO A 274 3.99 -9.42 25.96
C PRO A 274 5.15 -9.09 25.05
N PHE A 275 4.85 -8.80 23.78
CA PHE A 275 5.86 -8.46 22.79
C PHE A 275 6.78 -7.43 23.42
N ILE A 276 8.04 -7.79 23.61
CA ILE A 276 9.03 -6.88 24.16
C ILE A 276 9.27 -5.82 23.09
N LEU A 277 8.50 -4.73 23.17
CA LEU A 277 8.72 -3.46 22.46
C LEU A 277 9.95 -2.72 23.06
N HIS A 278 11.04 -3.43 23.33
CA HIS A 278 12.28 -2.79 23.77
C HIS A 278 13.29 -2.76 22.62
N PRO A 279 13.83 -1.58 22.24
CA PRO A 279 14.77 -1.42 21.12
C PRO A 279 16.18 -1.97 21.40
N TYR A 280 16.45 -2.50 22.59
CA TYR A 280 17.78 -2.94 22.99
C TYR A 280 17.71 -4.31 23.65
N GLY A 281 18.15 -5.34 22.93
CA GLY A 281 18.09 -6.71 23.42
C GLY A 281 18.86 -7.71 22.57
N PHE A 282 20.19 -7.65 22.67
CA PHE A 282 21.16 -8.72 22.41
C PHE A 282 21.48 -9.09 20.96
N TRP A 283 22.61 -8.54 20.49
CA TRP A 283 23.61 -9.29 19.73
C TRP A 283 24.92 -9.26 20.52
N TYR A 284 25.31 -10.40 21.08
CA TYR A 284 26.70 -10.81 21.29
C TYR A 284 26.91 -12.09 20.49
#